data_AF-A0A2Z3UU38-F1
#
_entry.id   AF-A0A2Z3UU38-F1
#
_cell.length_a   1.000
_cell.length_b   1.000
_cell.length_c   1.000
_cell.angle_alpha   90.00
_cell.angle_beta   90.00
_cell.angle_gamma   90.00
#
_symmetry.space_group_name_H-M   'P 1'
#
loop_
_entity.id
_entity.type
_entity.pdbx_description
1 polymer ?
#
loop_
_entity_poly.entity_id
_entity_poly.type
_entity_poly.pdbx_seq_one_letter_code
_entity_poly.pdbx_strand_id
1 'polypeptide(L)'
;MSAVRRAKELAAELSIVYGISADVHELRSGKAAVSVYCGLLVYTDGESFRWTSPARSRSGSTLLTSATQVSTAAEQLAGHYKVLLGRDGIDVLHSGLPLLGDVLPVHLREVLDAAPV
;
A
#
# COMPACT_ATOMS: atom_id res chain seq x y z
N MET A 1 6.68 12.25 -12.92
CA MET A 1 6.23 12.92 -11.68
C MET A 1 6.80 12.14 -10.49
N SER A 2 7.22 12.76 -9.39
CA SER A 2 7.86 12.03 -8.28
C SER A 2 6.90 11.02 -7.63
N ALA A 3 7.39 9.82 -7.32
CA ALA A 3 6.64 8.78 -6.62
C ALA A 3 6.10 9.26 -5.27
N VAL A 4 6.91 9.98 -4.49
CA VAL A 4 6.50 10.54 -3.19
C VAL A 4 5.38 11.57 -3.37
N ARG A 5 5.45 12.40 -4.40
CA ARG A 5 4.39 13.38 -4.69
C ARG A 5 3.07 12.67 -5.01
N ARG A 6 3.11 11.65 -5.86
CA ARG A 6 1.93 10.85 -6.23
C ARG A 6 1.35 10.09 -5.04
N ALA A 7 2.21 9.57 -4.16
CA ALA A 7 1.80 8.94 -2.90
C ALA A 7 1.10 9.93 -1.96
N LYS A 8 1.61 11.16 -1.83
CA LYS A 8 0.98 12.22 -1.03
C LYS A 8 -0.36 12.66 -1.61
N GLU A 9 -0.48 12.77 -2.93
CA GLU A 9 -1.75 13.07 -3.59
C GLU A 9 -2.79 11.97 -3.31
N LEU A 10 -2.39 10.70 -3.37
CA LEU A 10 -3.26 9.59 -3.01
C LEU A 10 -3.70 9.63 -1.54
N ALA A 11 -2.77 9.86 -0.61
CA ALA A 11 -3.09 9.96 0.82
C ALA A 11 -4.04 11.14 1.10
N ALA A 12 -3.82 12.28 0.43
CA ALA A 12 -4.72 13.43 0.53
C ALA A 12 -6.12 13.13 -0.01
N GLU A 13 -6.24 12.50 -1.18
CA GLU A 13 -7.53 12.10 -1.78
C GLU A 13 -8.29 11.15 -0.85
N LEU A 14 -7.61 10.13 -0.31
CA LEU A 14 -8.18 9.20 0.66
C LEU A 14 -8.71 9.92 1.91
N SER A 15 -7.94 10.87 2.43
CA SER A 15 -8.32 11.63 3.62
C SER A 15 -9.50 12.58 3.35
N ILE A 16 -9.48 13.32 2.24
CA ILE A 16 -10.45 14.37 1.94
C ILE A 16 -11.79 13.78 1.49
N VAL A 17 -11.76 12.82 0.57
CA VAL A 17 -12.97 12.30 -0.08
C VAL A 17 -13.58 11.15 0.72
N TYR A 18 -12.75 10.32 1.34
CA TYR A 18 -13.20 9.08 1.99
C TYR A 18 -13.00 9.06 3.51
N GLY A 19 -12.35 10.08 4.09
CA GLY A 19 -12.07 10.13 5.53
C GLY A 19 -11.08 9.07 6.02
N ILE A 20 -10.25 8.53 5.12
CA ILE A 20 -9.29 7.46 5.42
C ILE A 20 -7.90 8.06 5.57
N SER A 21 -7.33 7.96 6.76
CA SER A 21 -5.93 8.36 6.99
C SER A 21 -4.99 7.31 6.42
N ALA A 22 -3.90 7.75 5.77
CA ALA A 22 -2.91 6.87 5.18
C ALA A 22 -1.51 7.46 5.36
N ASP A 23 -0.56 6.62 5.72
CA ASP A 23 0.83 7.01 5.93
C ASP A 23 1.65 6.84 4.65
N VAL A 24 2.47 7.84 4.34
CA VAL A 24 3.34 7.84 3.15
C VAL A 24 4.78 7.55 3.56
N HIS A 25 5.40 6.60 2.87
CA HIS A 25 6.77 6.19 3.09
C HIS A 25 7.57 6.32 1.79
N GLU A 26 8.68 7.04 1.84
CA GLU A 26 9.64 7.06 0.74
C GLU A 26 10.54 5.82 0.80
N LEU A 27 10.77 5.20 -0.35
CA LEU A 27 11.63 4.03 -0.50
C LEU A 27 12.93 4.43 -1.20
N ARG A 28 14.05 3.82 -0.82
CA ARG A 28 15.38 4.12 -1.38
C ARG A 28 15.48 3.84 -2.88
N SER A 29 14.62 2.97 -3.40
CA SER A 29 14.50 2.66 -4.83
C SER A 29 13.91 3.78 -5.70
N GLY A 30 13.63 4.96 -5.13
CA GLY A 30 12.94 6.06 -5.83
C GLY A 30 11.44 5.86 -5.96
N LYS A 31 10.89 4.83 -5.30
CA LYS A 31 9.46 4.53 -5.19
C LYS A 31 8.90 5.08 -3.87
N ALA A 32 7.59 5.02 -3.72
CA ALA A 32 6.92 5.31 -2.46
C ALA A 32 5.89 4.24 -2.13
N ALA A 33 5.63 4.06 -0.84
CA ALA A 33 4.57 3.24 -0.30
C ALA A 33 3.53 4.10 0.42
N VAL A 34 2.26 3.69 0.36
CA VAL A 34 1.14 4.28 1.09
C VAL A 34 0.50 3.19 1.93
N SER A 35 0.64 3.27 3.24
CA SER A 35 0.01 2.36 4.19
C SER A 35 -1.38 2.89 4.55
N VAL A 36 -2.41 2.19 4.09
CA VAL A 36 -3.81 2.62 4.29
C VAL A 36 -4.42 1.90 5.49
N TYR A 37 -4.16 0.60 5.61
CA TYR A 37 -4.62 -0.24 6.71
C TYR A 37 -3.77 -1.50 6.81
N CYS A 38 -3.94 -2.27 7.88
CA CYS A 38 -3.34 -3.59 8.00
C CYS A 38 -3.74 -4.47 6.80
N GLY A 39 -2.75 -4.97 6.05
CA GLY A 39 -2.97 -5.75 4.83
C GLY A 39 -3.37 -4.94 3.59
N LEU A 40 -3.40 -3.60 3.65
CA LEU A 40 -3.66 -2.72 2.50
C LEU A 40 -2.54 -1.71 2.32
N LEU A 41 -1.55 -2.12 1.54
CA LEU A 41 -0.36 -1.36 1.22
C LEU A 41 -0.29 -1.10 -0.29
N VAL A 42 -0.05 0.15 -0.65
CA VAL A 42 0.05 0.60 -2.05
C VAL A 42 1.48 0.99 -2.35
N TYR A 43 1.98 0.62 -3.52
CA TYR A 43 3.26 1.04 -4.05
C TYR A 43 3.05 1.95 -5.25
N THR A 44 3.90 2.96 -5.39
CA THR A 44 3.95 3.79 -6.58
C THR A 44 5.38 4.08 -7.02
N ASP A 45 5.58 4.10 -8.32
CA ASP A 45 6.78 4.57 -9.01
C ASP A 45 6.60 6.00 -9.57
N GLY A 46 5.45 6.63 -9.30
CA GLY A 46 5.08 7.93 -9.85
C GLY A 46 4.20 7.84 -11.09
N GLU A 47 4.15 6.70 -11.77
CA GLU A 47 3.29 6.48 -12.94
C GLU A 47 2.01 5.73 -12.56
N SER A 48 2.15 4.67 -11.78
CA SER A 48 1.04 3.81 -11.37
C SER A 48 1.00 3.58 -9.87
N PHE A 49 -0.18 3.24 -9.36
CA PHE A 49 -0.42 2.71 -8.02
C PHE A 49 -0.67 1.21 -8.15
N ARG A 50 -0.01 0.40 -7.30
CA ARG A 50 -0.12 -1.06 -7.29
C ARG A 50 -0.32 -1.56 -5.87
N TRP A 51 -1.29 -2.46 -5.67
CA TRP A 51 -1.56 -3.04 -4.36
C TRP A 51 -2.13 -4.45 -4.50
N THR A 52 -2.19 -5.16 -3.39
CA THR A 52 -2.86 -6.46 -3.32
C THR A 52 -4.29 -6.26 -2.85
N SER A 53 -5.25 -6.76 -3.63
CA SER A 53 -6.66 -6.75 -3.25
C SER A 53 -6.90 -7.71 -2.09
N PRO A 54 -7.74 -7.34 -1.10
CA PRO A 54 -8.14 -8.23 -0.03
C PRO A 54 -9.11 -9.33 -0.49
N ALA A 55 -9.67 -9.21 -1.70
CA ALA A 55 -10.44 -10.27 -2.33
C ALA A 55 -9.49 -11.40 -2.77
N ARG A 56 -9.87 -12.65 -2.48
CA ARG A 56 -9.15 -13.82 -2.98
C ARG A 56 -9.73 -14.25 -4.31
N SER A 57 -8.87 -14.75 -5.19
CA SER A 57 -9.30 -15.45 -6.40
C SER A 57 -10.08 -16.72 -6.03
N ARG A 58 -10.76 -17.35 -7.01
CA ARG A 58 -11.44 -18.64 -6.79
C ARG A 58 -10.51 -19.74 -6.30
N SER A 59 -9.21 -19.66 -6.61
CA SER A 59 -8.19 -20.61 -6.14
C SER A 59 -7.56 -20.20 -4.80
N GLY A 60 -8.05 -19.12 -4.17
CA GLY A 60 -7.56 -18.65 -2.88
C GLY A 60 -6.31 -17.76 -2.94
N SER A 61 -5.81 -17.45 -4.15
CA SER A 61 -4.62 -16.60 -4.33
C SER A 61 -4.94 -15.11 -4.17
N THR A 62 -3.94 -14.35 -3.73
CA THR A 62 -3.97 -12.88 -3.68
C THR A 62 -4.02 -12.28 -5.08
N LEU A 63 -4.88 -11.28 -5.27
CA LEU A 63 -5.02 -10.59 -6.55
C LEU A 63 -4.23 -9.28 -6.53
N LEU A 64 -3.35 -9.09 -7.52
CA LEU A 64 -2.68 -7.81 -7.73
C LEU A 64 -3.61 -6.86 -8.50
N THR A 65 -3.70 -5.62 -8.07
CA THR A 65 -4.52 -4.57 -8.67
C THR A 65 -3.69 -3.32 -8.89
N SER A 66 -4.06 -2.53 -9.89
CA SER A 66 -3.39 -1.27 -10.19
C SER A 66 -4.34 -0.21 -10.74
N ALA A 67 -3.95 1.05 -10.57
CA ALA A 67 -4.60 2.19 -11.19
C ALA A 67 -3.58 3.29 -11.50
N THR A 68 -3.82 4.08 -12.53
CA THR A 68 -2.97 5.22 -12.90
C THR A 68 -3.55 6.55 -12.43
N GLN A 69 -4.87 6.65 -12.24
CA GLN A 69 -5.51 7.87 -11.73
C GLN A 69 -5.62 7.82 -10.21
N VAL A 70 -5.39 8.97 -9.56
CA VAL A 70 -5.44 9.08 -8.09
C VAL A 70 -6.84 8.79 -7.57
N SER A 71 -7.86 9.39 -8.19
CA SER A 71 -9.27 9.20 -7.81
C SER A 71 -9.71 7.74 -7.93
N THR A 72 -9.41 7.07 -9.05
CA THR A 72 -9.72 5.65 -9.24
C THR A 72 -9.00 4.76 -8.23
N ALA A 73 -7.72 5.04 -7.93
CA ALA A 73 -6.99 4.31 -6.90
C ALA A 73 -7.66 4.51 -5.52
N ALA A 74 -7.97 5.75 -5.15
CA ALA A 74 -8.60 6.09 -3.88
C ALA A 74 -9.97 5.41 -3.72
N GLU A 75 -10.81 5.43 -4.76
CA GLU A 75 -12.13 4.78 -4.77
C GLU A 75 -12.02 3.26 -4.50
N GLN A 76 -11.14 2.58 -5.24
CA GLN A 76 -10.95 1.13 -5.09
C GLN A 76 -10.36 0.78 -3.72
N LEU A 77 -9.40 1.57 -3.24
CA LEU A 77 -8.81 1.40 -1.91
C LEU A 77 -9.82 1.63 -0.79
N ALA A 78 -10.71 2.61 -0.92
CA ALA A 78 -11.79 2.84 0.04
C ALA A 78 -12.76 1.65 0.07
N GLY A 79 -13.07 1.04 -1.08
CA GLY A 79 -13.83 -0.19 -1.16
C GLY A 79 -13.13 -1.36 -0.45
N HIS A 80 -11.84 -1.55 -0.69
CA HIS A 80 -11.03 -2.60 -0.05
C HIS A 80 -10.89 -2.39 1.47
N TYR A 81 -10.73 -1.14 1.90
CA TYR A 81 -10.68 -0.76 3.31
C TYR A 81 -11.96 -1.19 4.04
N LYS A 82 -13.14 -0.92 3.47
CA LYS A 82 -14.42 -1.38 4.04
C LYS A 82 -14.52 -2.90 4.14
N VAL A 83 -14.02 -3.63 3.14
CA VAL A 83 -13.97 -5.10 3.19
C VAL A 83 -13.09 -5.58 4.33
N LEU A 84 -11.93 -4.95 4.55
CA LEU A 84 -11.01 -5.32 5.62
C LEU A 84 -11.50 -4.94 7.02
N LEU A 85 -12.23 -3.83 7.16
CA LEU A 85 -12.87 -3.46 8.43
C LEU A 85 -13.93 -4.48 8.88
N GLY A 86 -14.55 -5.19 7.93
CA GLY A 86 -15.52 -6.26 8.23
C GLY A 86 -14.90 -7.62 8.56
N ARG A 87 -13.56 -7.73 8.61
CA ARG A 87 -12.84 -8.98 8.93
C ARG A 87 -12.23 -8.90 10.32
N ASP A 88 -12.13 -10.04 11.00
CA ASP A 88 -11.36 -10.14 12.24
C ASP A 88 -9.88 -9.84 11.96
N GLY A 89 -9.26 -9.05 12.84
CA GLY A 89 -7.87 -8.59 12.64
C GLY A 89 -6.85 -9.71 12.56
N ILE A 90 -7.11 -10.85 13.23
CA ILE A 90 -6.27 -12.06 13.17
C ILE A 90 -6.30 -12.69 11.77
N ASP A 91 -7.47 -12.70 11.11
CA ASP A 91 -7.59 -13.25 9.76
C ASP A 91 -6.84 -12.41 8.73
N VAL A 92 -6.77 -11.09 8.94
CA VAL A 92 -5.98 -10.19 8.08
C VAL A 92 -4.48 -10.49 8.21
N LEU A 93 -3.99 -10.73 9.42
CA LEU A 93 -2.57 -11.07 9.65
C LEU A 93 -2.17 -12.43 9.06
N HIS A 94 -3.07 -13.41 9.08
CA HIS A 94 -2.83 -14.73 8.48
C HIS A 94 -3.17 -14.81 6.98
N SER A 95 -3.61 -13.70 6.38
CA SER A 95 -4.09 -13.71 4.99
C SER A 95 -2.98 -13.68 3.92
N GLY A 96 -1.72 -13.46 4.32
CA GLY A 96 -0.59 -13.29 3.39
C GLY A 96 -0.61 -11.94 2.66
N LEU A 97 -1.43 -10.98 3.12
CA LEU A 97 -1.40 -9.61 2.62
C LEU A 97 -0.14 -8.89 3.13
N PRO A 98 0.46 -8.01 2.31
CA PRO A 98 1.68 -7.32 2.69
C PRO A 98 1.43 -6.39 3.88
N LEU A 99 2.24 -6.54 4.93
CA LEU A 99 2.26 -5.64 6.08
C LEU A 99 3.37 -4.61 5.91
N LEU A 100 3.20 -3.43 6.50
CA LEU A 100 4.26 -2.43 6.51
C LEU A 100 5.56 -2.97 7.15
N GLY A 101 5.42 -3.83 8.17
CA GLY A 101 6.53 -4.54 8.81
C GLY A 101 7.26 -5.55 7.93
N ASP A 102 6.69 -5.99 6.80
CA ASP A 102 7.38 -6.84 5.82
C ASP A 102 8.28 -6.03 4.87
N VAL A 103 8.03 -4.72 4.79
CA VAL A 103 8.59 -3.82 3.77
C VAL A 103 9.69 -2.93 4.35
N LEU A 104 9.57 -2.57 5.63
CA LEU A 104 10.58 -1.78 6.35
C LEU A 104 11.90 -2.54 6.58
N PRO A 105 11.95 -3.85 6.94
CA PRO A 105 13.19 -4.56 7.20
C PRO A 105 13.97 -4.95 5.93
N VAL A 106 13.29 -5.14 4.79
CA VAL A 106 13.95 -5.42 3.50
C VAL A 106 14.80 -4.23 3.05
N HIS A 107 14.41 -3.01 3.42
CA HIS A 107 15.22 -1.81 3.20
C HIS A 107 16.23 -1.52 4.31
N LEU A 108 15.99 -1.95 5.55
CA LEU A 108 16.91 -1.72 6.68
C LEU A 108 18.19 -2.57 6.57
N ARG A 109 18.10 -3.75 5.96
CA ARG A 109 19.25 -4.64 5.69
C ARG A 109 20.17 -4.08 4.59
N GLU A 110 19.60 -3.49 3.55
CA GLU A 110 20.36 -2.73 2.53
C GLU A 110 21.06 -1.48 3.10
N VAL A 111 20.56 -0.90 4.21
CA VAL A 111 21.21 0.23 4.90
C VAL A 111 22.47 -0.20 5.64
N LEU A 112 22.46 -1.38 6.26
CA LEU A 112 23.58 -1.89 7.05
C LEU A 112 24.70 -2.45 6.16
N ASP A 113 24.36 -3.02 5.00
CA ASP A 113 25.33 -3.59 4.06
C ASP A 113 25.99 -2.54 3.12
N ALA A 114 25.43 -1.32 3.04
CA ALA A 114 25.94 -0.24 2.18
C ALA A 114 26.70 0.88 2.94
N ALA A 115 26.89 0.74 4.25
CA ALA A 115 27.72 1.66 5.02
C ALA A 115 29.22 1.31 4.81
N PRO A 116 30.07 2.24 4.35
CA PRO A 116 31.52 1.99 4.37
C PRO A 116 31.99 1.95 5.82
N VAL A 117 32.82 0.95 6.14
CA VAL A 117 33.60 0.87 7.38
C VAL A 117 34.58 2.03 7.46
#